data_AF-A0A3B9P0R9-F1
#
_entry.id   AF-A0A3B9P0R9-F1
#
_cell.length_a   1.000
_cell.length_b   1.000
_cell.length_c   1.000
_cell.angle_alpha   90.00
_cell.angle_beta   90.00
_cell.angle_gamma   90.00
#
_symmetry.space_group_name_H-M   'P 1'
#
loop_
_entity.id
_entity.type
_entity.pdbx_description
1 polymer ?
#
loop_
_entity_poly.entity_id
_entity_poly.type
_entity_poly.pdbx_seq_one_letter_code
_entity_poly.pdbx_strand_id
1 'polypeptide(L)' 'MKKVDVKVMDPRLHEHPPAYATPGSAGIDLRACIDGSMTIQPGQCELIPSGIALHLNDPHYAAMI' A
#
# COMPACT_ATOMS: atom_id res chain seq x y z
N MET A 1 -12.49 -6.56 13.20
CA MET A 1 -11.31 -6.24 12.38
C MET A 1 -10.05 -6.59 13.16
N LYS A 2 -9.06 -7.23 12.53
CA LYS A 2 -7.74 -7.36 13.14
C LYS A 2 -7.03 -6.01 13.07
N LYS A 3 -6.27 -5.69 14.12
CA LYS A 3 -5.36 -4.54 14.12
C LYS A 3 -4.04 -5.02 13.50
N VAL A 4 -3.53 -4.26 12.55
CA VAL A 4 -2.23 -4.46 11.91
C VAL A 4 -1.43 -3.19 12.15
N ASP A 5 -0.17 -3.33 12.52
CA ASP A 5 0.70 -2.17 12.70
C ASP A 5 1.12 -1.66 11.32
N VAL A 6 0.86 -0.38 11.08
CA VAL A 6 1.19 0.31 9.83
C VAL A 6 2.11 1.47 10.14
N LYS A 7 3.26 1.51 9.48
CA LYS A 7 4.16 2.67 9.49
C LYS A 7 4.09 3.38 8.14
N VAL A 8 3.65 4.63 8.17
CA VAL A 8 3.79 5.54 7.01
C VAL A 8 5.26 5.95 6.94
N MET A 9 5.93 5.58 5.85
CA MET A 9 7.34 5.88 5.64
C MET A 9 7.54 7.17 4.86
N ASP A 10 6.60 7.48 3.96
CA ASP A 10 6.62 8.69 3.16
C ASP A 10 5.55 9.69 3.63
N PRO A 11 5.91 10.91 4.02
CA PRO A 11 4.98 11.89 4.55
C PRO A 11 3.81 12.23 3.62
N ARG A 12 3.97 12.09 2.29
CA ARG A 12 2.93 12.41 1.30
C ARG A 12 1.69 11.53 1.46
N LEU A 13 1.83 10.34 2.04
CA LEU A 13 0.71 9.42 2.29
C LEU A 13 -0.16 9.82 3.48
N HIS A 14 0.25 10.79 4.31
CA HIS A 14 -0.60 11.28 5.39
C HIS A 14 -1.87 11.98 4.88
N GLU A 15 -1.81 12.59 3.69
CA GLU A 15 -2.98 13.21 3.06
C GLU A 15 -3.98 12.16 2.55
N HIS A 16 -3.47 10.99 2.13
CA HIS A 16 -4.25 9.92 1.53
C HIS A 16 -3.82 8.54 2.03
N PRO A 17 -4.07 8.22 3.31
CA PRO A 17 -3.68 6.93 3.87
C PRO A 17 -4.46 5.77 3.22
N PRO A 18 -3.89 4.55 3.17
CA PRO A 18 -4.61 3.36 2.70
C PRO A 18 -5.88 3.14 3.52
N ALA A 19 -6.98 2.85 2.84
CA ALA A 19 -8.27 2.60 3.46
C ALA A 19 -9.11 1.63 2.63
N TYR A 20 -10.04 0.95 3.30
CA TYR A 20 -11.11 0.23 2.62
C TYR A 20 -12.07 1.23 1.98
N ALA A 21 -12.37 1.06 0.69
CA ALA A 21 -13.25 1.97 -0.04
C ALA A 21 -14.69 1.96 0.48
N THR A 22 -15.17 0.82 0.97
CA THR A 22 -16.51 0.65 1.55
C THR A 22 -16.46 -0.30 2.75
N PRO A 23 -17.50 -0.35 3.60
CA PRO A 23 -17.55 -1.31 4.71
C PRO A 23 -17.50 -2.79 4.28
N GLY A 24 -17.88 -3.11 3.05
CA GLY A 24 -17.86 -4.48 2.50
C GLY A 24 -16.62 -4.82 1.67
N SER A 25 -15.66 -3.89 1.55
CA SER A 25 -14.45 -4.11 0.76
C SER A 25 -13.54 -5.16 1.41
N ALA A 26 -13.06 -6.12 0.61
CA ALA A 26 -12.14 -7.15 1.08
C ALA A 26 -10.66 -6.69 1.07
N GLY A 27 -10.32 -5.68 0.25
CA GLY A 27 -8.95 -5.20 0.05
C GLY A 27 -8.81 -3.70 0.27
N ILE A 28 -7.56 -3.27 0.36
CA ILE A 28 -7.14 -1.85 0.39
C ILE A 28 -6.34 -1.56 -0.88
N ASP A 29 -6.54 -0.39 -1.45
CA ASP A 29 -5.75 0.03 -2.61
C ASP A 29 -4.37 0.53 -2.16
N LEU A 30 -3.33 0.09 -2.85
CA LEU A 30 -1.98 0.67 -2.73
C LEU A 30 -1.80 1.77 -3.77
N ARG A 31 -1.02 2.79 -3.43
CA ARG A 31 -0.75 3.95 -4.29
C ARG A 31 0.72 3.98 -4.69
N ALA A 32 0.99 4.40 -5.92
CA ALA A 32 2.35 4.70 -6.37
C ALA A 32 2.88 5.92 -5.62
N CYS A 33 3.84 5.72 -4.72
CA CYS A 33 4.44 6.78 -3.91
C CYS A 33 5.67 7.37 -4.62
N ILE A 34 5.43 8.02 -5.75
CA ILE A 34 6.46 8.60 -6.63
C ILE A 34 6.26 10.10 -6.80
N ASP A 35 7.35 10.83 -7.07
CA ASP A 35 7.35 12.31 -7.12
C ASP A 35 6.55 12.89 -8.28
N GLY A 36 6.37 12.12 -9.36
CA GLY A 36 5.66 12.53 -10.55
C GLY A 36 5.28 11.36 -11.42
N SER A 37 4.70 11.66 -12.58
CA SER A 37 4.31 10.63 -13.54
C SER A 37 5.51 9.84 -14.06
N MET A 38 5.36 8.53 -14.17
CA MET A 38 6.32 7.63 -14.79
C MET A 38 5.66 6.92 -15.97
N THR A 39 6.31 6.96 -17.14
CA THR A 39 5.88 6.19 -18.31
C THR A 39 6.57 4.82 -18.28
N ILE A 40 5.78 3.74 -18.23
CA ILE A 40 6.27 2.36 -18.31
C ILE A 40 6.12 1.89 -19.76
N GLN A 41 7.24 1.55 -20.41
CA GLN A 41 7.25 1.08 -21.79
C GLN A 41 6.81 -0.39 -21.91
N PRO A 42 6.39 -0.86 -23.09
CA PRO A 42 6.06 -2.27 -23.31
C PRO A 42 7.22 -3.20 -22.91
N GLY A 43 6.94 -4.17 -22.03
CA GLY A 43 7.93 -5.13 -21.52
C GLY A 43 8.82 -4.61 -20.38
N GLN A 44 8.71 -3.34 -20.00
CA GLN A 44 9.43 -2.78 -18.86
C GLN A 44 8.75 -3.19 -17.55
N CYS A 45 9.55 -3.42 -16.52
CA CYS A 45 9.09 -3.69 -15.16
C CYS A 45 9.79 -2.73 -14.20
N GLU A 46 9.04 -2.09 -13.32
CA GLU A 46 9.55 -1.11 -12.37
C GLU A 46 9.11 -1.47 -10.94
N LEU A 47 10.01 -1.28 -9.98
CA LEU A 47 9.69 -1.44 -8.58
C LEU A 47 9.12 -0.12 -8.04
N ILE A 48 7.80 -0.08 -7.87
CA ILE A 48 7.11 1.12 -7.40
C ILE A 48 6.94 1.07 -5.87
N PRO A 49 7.44 2.08 -5.13
CA PRO A 49 7.24 2.13 -3.68
C PRO A 49 5.79 2.46 -3.34
N SER A 50 5.25 1.78 -2.32
CA SER A 50 3.92 2.07 -1.74
C SER A 50 3.97 3.12 -0.62
N GLY A 51 5.17 3.45 -0.12
CA GLY A 51 5.43 4.39 0.97
C GLY A 51 4.91 3.97 2.35
N ILE A 52 4.53 2.70 2.52
CA ILE A 52 4.11 2.11 3.80
C ILE A 52 4.91 0.86 4.13
N ALA A 53 5.01 0.54 5.41
CA ALA A 53 5.44 -0.75 5.92
C ALA A 53 4.34 -1.34 6.82
N LEU A 54 4.13 -2.65 6.70
CA LEU A 54 3.15 -3.41 7.50
C LEU A 54 3.88 -4.41 8.38
N HIS A 55 3.42 -4.54 9.62
CA HIS A 55 3.81 -5.61 10.52
C HIS A 55 2.56 -6.36 10.99
N LEU A 56 2.33 -7.55 10.42
CA LEU A 56 1.15 -8.37 10.71
C LEU A 56 1.19 -8.98 12.11
N ASN A 57 2.38 -9.30 12.62
CA ASN A 57 2.64 -9.82 13.97
C ASN A 57 1.84 -11.09 14.36
N ASP A 58 1.17 -11.75 13.42
CA ASP A 58 0.40 -12.98 13.65
C ASP A 58 0.72 -14.00 12.54
N PRO A 59 1.32 -15.16 12.89
CA PRO A 59 1.77 -16.15 11.91
C PRO A 59 0.63 -16.87 11.19
N HIS A 60 -0.62 -16.72 11.64
CA HIS A 60 -1.79 -17.31 10.98
C HIS A 60 -2.35 -16.44 9.86
N TYR A 61 -1.73 -15.29 9.59
CA TYR A 61 -2.19 -14.33 8.59
C TYR A 61 -1.07 -13.97 7.60
N ALA A 62 -1.49 -13.70 6.37
CA ALA A 62 -0.65 -13.17 5.32
C ALA A 62 -1.41 -12.07 4.57
N ALA A 63 -0.67 -11.18 3.91
CA ALA A 63 -1.20 -10.23 2.95
C ALA A 63 -0.87 -10.71 1.53
N MET A 64 -1.77 -10.45 0.59
CA MET A 64 -1.57 -10.73 -0.83
C MET A 64 -1.69 -9.43 -1.61
N ILE A 65 -0.83 -9.26 -2.62
CA ILE A 65 -0.76 -8.12 -3.54
C ILE A 65 -0.76 -8.67 -4.95
#